data_AF-A0A662W3V2-F1
#
_entry.id   AF-A0A662W3V2-F1
#
_cell.length_a   1.000
_cell.length_b   1.000
_cell.length_c   1.000
_cell.angle_alpha   90.00
_cell.angle_beta   90.00
_cell.angle_gamma   90.00
#
_symmetry.space_group_name_H-M   'P 1'
#
loop_
_entity.id
_entity.type
_entity.pdbx_description
1 polymer ?
#
loop_
_entity_poly.entity_id
_entity_poly.type
_entity_poly.pdbx_seq_one_letter_code
_entity_poly.pdbx_strand_id
1 'polypeptide(L)'
;MRVNLVYWLDKVGGTTDKASITLKPFGYRMARMIQWKALIADEDVCLERGKPTIVKIKPIELPGNTMVGPLSIMRHALGIVKDVVECGIPDKVEEDKCIDQVLFLPIENGEIKKGDLVGVLKVFFVRPGLLSKILGLSPPKIQIEERKVEAMLTWRDDSEMYREKLTTRELAYTSSGIGFWELLIANEDVKVKRGDIVRIRIEKISLPRNTIVEPLGIMRHAYGTVLDVIQLGKPKRVEEKKEIDQVIFLAVNDGRIEAGDIIGVINVTYIGFEINEANLVKIPRKVKIVYRSGKGIIRKEILAEPFGYKMRMTARWECLVSDENKRVSCGEPTFVKVEPVEVPKNVMVYPLSIMRHAYGTVIDVSCDHPLWRIENGGFVSKALYLPIIEGEIRKGDLLGVLNLHEIEVSSLTKVKDWLNRWMMDMGEVVSYSDWPFGSKKIFK
;
A
#
# COMPACT_ATOMS: atom_id res chain seq x y z
N MET A 1 -25.48 -5.19 -5.17
CA MET A 1 -24.79 -6.39 -5.68
C MET A 1 -24.76 -7.44 -4.59
N ARG A 2 -25.06 -8.70 -4.91
CA ARG A 2 -24.93 -9.83 -3.98
C ARG A 2 -23.62 -10.55 -4.28
N VAL A 3 -22.79 -10.75 -3.26
CA VAL A 3 -21.49 -11.43 -3.37
C VAL A 3 -21.37 -12.45 -2.26
N ASN A 4 -20.42 -13.37 -2.41
CA ASN A 4 -20.11 -14.30 -1.36
C ASN A 4 -18.82 -13.90 -0.64
N LEU A 5 -18.90 -13.76 0.68
CA LEU A 5 -17.74 -13.63 1.55
C LEU A 5 -17.29 -15.02 1.96
N VAL A 6 -16.03 -15.36 1.69
CA VAL A 6 -15.39 -16.61 2.12
C VAL A 6 -14.38 -16.26 3.21
N TYR A 7 -14.58 -16.81 4.41
CA TYR A 7 -13.84 -16.45 5.62
C TYR A 7 -13.51 -17.68 6.47
N TRP A 8 -12.61 -17.54 7.44
CA TRP A 8 -12.31 -18.60 8.41
C TRP A 8 -13.25 -18.51 9.62
N LEU A 9 -13.76 -19.66 10.07
CA LEU A 9 -14.59 -19.75 11.28
C LEU A 9 -13.77 -19.74 12.57
N ASP A 10 -12.55 -20.26 12.51
CA ASP A 10 -11.71 -20.54 13.67
C ASP A 10 -10.41 -19.75 13.64
N LYS A 11 -9.50 -20.09 12.73
CA LYS A 11 -8.17 -19.51 12.59
C LYS A 11 -7.76 -19.49 11.13
N VAL A 12 -6.76 -18.68 10.81
CA VAL A 12 -6.17 -18.69 9.47
C VAL A 12 -5.67 -20.10 9.11
N GLY A 13 -6.09 -20.58 7.95
CA GLY A 13 -5.78 -21.94 7.47
C GLY A 13 -6.67 -23.04 8.06
N GLY A 14 -7.64 -22.70 8.91
CA GLY A 14 -8.60 -23.64 9.49
C GLY A 14 -9.84 -23.83 8.61
N THR A 15 -11.00 -24.00 9.26
CA THR A 15 -12.26 -24.28 8.58
C THR A 15 -12.81 -23.01 7.93
N THR A 16 -13.13 -23.08 6.64
CA THR A 16 -13.75 -21.97 5.93
C THR A 16 -15.27 -22.08 5.89
N ASP A 17 -15.96 -20.94 5.94
CA ASP A 17 -17.39 -20.81 5.73
C ASP A 17 -17.69 -19.70 4.71
N LYS A 18 -18.95 -19.63 4.26
CA LYS A 18 -19.40 -18.79 3.17
C LYS A 18 -20.70 -18.07 3.52
N ALA A 19 -20.66 -16.74 3.52
CA ALA A 19 -21.84 -15.90 3.73
C ALA A 19 -22.21 -15.14 2.45
N SER A 20 -23.48 -15.17 2.06
CA SER A 20 -24.00 -14.32 0.99
C SER A 20 -24.32 -12.93 1.54
N ILE A 21 -23.60 -11.90 1.13
CA ILE A 21 -23.79 -10.52 1.57
C ILE A 21 -24.30 -9.63 0.45
N THR A 22 -25.09 -8.61 0.79
CA THR A 22 -25.56 -7.61 -0.16
C THR A 22 -24.82 -6.30 0.06
N LEU A 23 -24.08 -5.88 -0.96
CA LEU A 23 -23.32 -4.63 -0.99
C LEU A 23 -24.07 -3.58 -1.81
N LYS A 24 -24.09 -2.35 -1.31
CA LYS A 24 -24.62 -1.18 -2.01
C LYS A 24 -23.44 -0.37 -2.57
N PRO A 25 -23.64 0.45 -3.63
CA PRO A 25 -22.59 1.36 -4.07
C PRO A 25 -22.32 2.38 -2.97
N PHE A 26 -21.11 2.33 -2.41
CA PHE A 26 -20.66 3.20 -1.34
C PHE A 26 -19.48 4.05 -1.80
N GLY A 27 -19.57 5.33 -1.46
CA GLY A 27 -18.43 6.22 -1.44
C GLY A 27 -18.12 6.65 -0.03
N TYR A 28 -17.02 7.35 0.14
CA TYR A 28 -16.62 7.86 1.44
C TYR A 28 -15.92 9.20 1.33
N ARG A 29 -16.01 9.96 2.43
CA ARG A 29 -15.20 11.15 2.67
C ARG A 29 -14.12 10.83 3.70
N MET A 30 -12.86 11.09 3.38
CA MET A 30 -11.72 10.91 4.29
C MET A 30 -11.53 12.11 5.20
N ALA A 31 -11.04 11.86 6.42
CA ALA A 31 -10.35 12.87 7.22
C ALA A 31 -9.03 13.26 6.55
N ARG A 32 -8.55 14.48 6.84
CA ARG A 32 -7.15 14.83 6.54
C ARG A 32 -6.18 14.18 7.53
N MET A 33 -6.64 13.88 8.73
CA MET A 33 -5.83 13.23 9.76
C MET A 33 -5.73 11.72 9.50
N ILE A 34 -4.52 11.19 9.57
CA ILE A 34 -4.20 9.77 9.48
C ILE A 34 -3.41 9.39 10.73
N GLN A 35 -3.73 8.24 11.32
CA GLN A 35 -3.00 7.70 12.47
C GLN A 35 -2.09 6.55 12.04
N TRP A 36 -0.93 6.42 12.67
CA TRP A 36 -0.04 5.28 12.55
C TRP A 36 -0.12 4.41 13.80
N LYS A 37 -0.35 3.12 13.57
CA LYS A 37 -0.26 2.09 14.61
C LYS A 37 0.89 1.14 14.32
N ALA A 38 1.65 0.79 15.36
CA ALA A 38 2.77 -0.12 15.24
C ALA A 38 2.29 -1.57 15.20
N LEU A 39 2.78 -2.34 14.23
CA LEU A 39 2.49 -3.78 14.14
C LEU A 39 3.65 -4.51 14.84
N ILE A 40 3.38 -5.08 16.02
CA ILE A 40 4.40 -5.67 16.89
C ILE A 40 4.16 -7.16 16.97
N ALA A 41 5.13 -7.99 16.60
CA ALA A 41 5.03 -9.44 16.67
C ALA A 41 4.70 -9.90 18.11
N ASP A 42 3.74 -10.82 18.25
CA ASP A 42 3.40 -11.45 19.53
C ASP A 42 3.90 -12.91 19.63
N GLU A 43 4.63 -13.37 18.63
CA GLU A 43 5.22 -14.70 18.56
C GLU A 43 6.58 -14.68 17.84
N ASP A 44 7.35 -15.75 18.03
CA ASP A 44 8.54 -16.04 17.24
C ASP A 44 8.11 -16.82 15.98
N VAL A 45 8.58 -16.41 14.80
CA VAL A 45 8.22 -17.04 13.52
C VAL A 45 9.45 -17.23 12.65
N CYS A 46 9.71 -18.48 12.25
CA CYS A 46 10.71 -18.81 11.24
C CYS A 46 10.16 -18.50 9.85
N LEU A 47 10.92 -17.72 9.08
CA LEU A 47 10.56 -17.27 7.76
C LEU A 47 11.34 -18.00 6.68
N GLU A 48 10.63 -18.34 5.62
CA GLU A 48 11.18 -18.84 4.38
C GLU A 48 10.95 -17.80 3.27
N ARG A 49 12.02 -17.44 2.56
CA ARG A 49 11.98 -16.46 1.47
C ARG A 49 10.92 -16.83 0.46
N GLY A 50 10.08 -15.86 0.09
CA GLY A 50 9.04 -16.03 -0.91
C GLY A 50 7.76 -16.71 -0.41
N LYS A 51 7.77 -17.30 0.79
CA LYS A 51 6.61 -17.99 1.35
C LYS A 51 5.74 -17.03 2.16
N PRO A 52 4.52 -16.70 1.72
CA PRO A 52 3.62 -15.83 2.49
C PRO A 52 3.36 -16.43 3.87
N THR A 53 3.53 -15.62 4.91
CA THR A 53 3.50 -16.10 6.30
C THR A 53 2.58 -15.23 7.13
N ILE A 54 1.67 -15.87 7.87
CA ILE A 54 0.85 -15.18 8.86
C ILE A 54 1.67 -15.04 10.13
N VAL A 55 1.73 -13.81 10.65
CA VAL A 55 2.43 -13.47 11.88
C VAL A 55 1.41 -12.86 12.83
N LYS A 56 1.25 -13.44 14.02
CA LYS A 56 0.47 -12.83 15.09
C LYS A 56 1.17 -11.57 15.59
N ILE A 57 0.37 -10.56 15.82
CA ILE A 57 0.78 -9.30 16.39
C ILE A 57 -0.01 -9.02 17.67
N LYS A 58 0.47 -8.07 18.46
CA LYS A 58 -0.32 -7.54 19.56
C LYS A 58 -1.61 -6.93 18.98
N PRO A 59 -2.80 -7.28 19.51
CA PRO A 59 -4.06 -6.80 18.96
C PRO A 59 -4.15 -5.28 18.88
N ILE A 60 -4.72 -4.81 17.79
CA ILE A 60 -5.02 -3.41 17.52
C ILE A 60 -6.53 -3.27 17.37
N GLU A 61 -7.12 -2.47 18.25
CA GLU A 61 -8.51 -2.04 18.13
C GLU A 61 -8.58 -0.78 17.27
N LEU A 62 -9.52 -0.75 16.33
CA LEU A 62 -9.83 0.36 15.46
C LEU A 62 -11.30 0.71 15.58
N PRO A 63 -11.65 2.00 15.72
CA PRO A 63 -13.04 2.40 15.71
C PRO A 63 -13.65 2.16 14.33
N GLY A 64 -14.97 1.99 14.31
CA GLY A 64 -15.74 1.93 13.10
C GLY A 64 -15.59 3.19 12.25
N ASN A 65 -15.84 3.03 10.96
CA ASN A 65 -15.57 4.03 9.93
C ASN A 65 -14.07 4.34 9.79
N THR A 66 -13.24 3.30 9.83
CA THR A 66 -11.82 3.36 9.50
C THR A 66 -11.49 2.41 8.36
N MET A 67 -10.49 2.78 7.57
CA MET A 67 -9.84 1.90 6.61
C MET A 67 -8.34 1.92 6.85
N VAL A 68 -7.63 0.88 6.39
CA VAL A 68 -6.22 0.70 6.71
C VAL A 68 -5.36 0.38 5.49
N GLY A 69 -4.07 0.67 5.61
CA GLY A 69 -3.06 0.30 4.63
C GLY A 69 -1.66 0.27 5.25
N PRO A 70 -0.79 -0.70 4.92
CA PRO A 70 0.58 -0.71 5.41
C PRO A 70 1.32 0.53 4.92
N LEU A 71 2.23 1.05 5.74
CA LEU A 71 3.16 2.09 5.32
C LEU A 71 4.20 1.48 4.38
N SER A 72 4.14 1.82 3.09
CA SER A 72 5.09 1.34 2.08
C SER A 72 6.43 2.04 2.23
N ILE A 73 7.36 1.33 2.83
CA ILE A 73 8.81 1.56 2.91
C ILE A 73 9.27 0.54 3.95
N MET A 74 9.89 -0.54 3.47
CA MET A 74 10.19 -1.74 4.27
C MET A 74 10.70 -1.41 5.68
N ARG A 75 9.96 -1.86 6.71
CA ARG A 75 10.23 -1.54 8.13
C ARG A 75 10.83 -2.67 8.94
N HIS A 76 10.83 -3.89 8.40
CA HIS A 76 11.40 -5.06 9.03
C HIS A 76 12.51 -5.62 8.16
N ALA A 77 13.65 -6.02 8.73
CA ALA A 77 14.83 -6.51 8.02
C ALA A 77 14.58 -7.65 7.01
N LEU A 78 13.56 -8.48 7.26
CA LEU A 78 13.32 -9.74 6.54
C LEU A 78 12.19 -9.68 5.50
N GLY A 79 11.43 -8.59 5.41
CA GLY A 79 10.31 -8.51 4.48
C GLY A 79 9.32 -7.39 4.79
N ILE A 80 8.10 -7.54 4.26
CA ILE A 80 7.06 -6.52 4.32
C ILE A 80 5.73 -7.07 4.84
N VAL A 81 4.95 -6.21 5.48
CA VAL A 81 3.53 -6.46 5.70
C VAL A 81 2.77 -6.12 4.43
N LYS A 82 2.14 -7.10 3.82
CA LYS A 82 1.32 -6.89 2.62
C LYS A 82 -0.14 -6.64 2.95
N ASP A 83 -0.65 -7.32 3.96
CA ASP A 83 -2.05 -7.26 4.34
C ASP A 83 -2.21 -7.47 5.86
N VAL A 84 -3.38 -7.15 6.39
CA VAL A 84 -3.76 -7.42 7.77
C VAL A 84 -4.99 -8.32 7.81
N VAL A 85 -5.12 -9.09 8.89
CA VAL A 85 -6.23 -10.02 9.08
C VAL A 85 -7.01 -9.57 10.32
N GLU A 86 -8.33 -9.48 10.16
CA GLU A 86 -9.24 -9.15 11.26
C GLU A 86 -9.43 -10.34 12.19
N CYS A 87 -9.70 -10.04 13.45
CA CYS A 87 -10.09 -11.01 14.44
C CYS A 87 -11.45 -11.62 14.06
N GLY A 88 -11.51 -12.94 13.88
CA GLY A 88 -12.76 -13.64 13.56
C GLY A 88 -13.27 -13.37 12.14
N ILE A 89 -14.55 -13.00 12.03
CA ILE A 89 -15.25 -12.83 10.75
C ILE A 89 -15.04 -11.39 10.26
N PRO A 90 -14.70 -11.16 8.98
CA PRO A 90 -14.53 -9.81 8.44
C PRO A 90 -15.77 -8.92 8.62
N ASP A 91 -15.57 -7.77 9.26
CA ASP A 91 -16.63 -6.81 9.54
C ASP A 91 -16.79 -5.74 8.45
N LYS A 92 -17.94 -5.05 8.50
CA LYS A 92 -18.19 -3.88 7.65
C LYS A 92 -17.35 -2.70 8.08
N VAL A 93 -17.17 -1.74 7.19
CA VAL A 93 -16.35 -0.56 7.47
C VAL A 93 -16.90 0.27 8.63
N GLU A 94 -18.23 0.31 8.81
CA GLU A 94 -18.93 1.06 9.86
C GLU A 94 -18.73 0.51 11.27
N GLU A 95 -18.26 -0.74 11.40
CA GLU A 95 -18.14 -1.47 12.66
C GLU A 95 -16.70 -1.39 13.19
N ASP A 96 -16.54 -1.44 14.52
CA ASP A 96 -15.23 -1.50 15.17
C ASP A 96 -14.48 -2.77 14.72
N LYS A 97 -13.16 -2.71 14.67
CA LYS A 97 -12.31 -3.80 14.14
C LYS A 97 -11.20 -4.13 15.11
N CYS A 98 -10.95 -5.42 15.25
CA CYS A 98 -9.77 -5.96 15.89
C CYS A 98 -8.85 -6.52 14.80
N ILE A 99 -7.56 -6.20 14.85
CA ILE A 99 -6.52 -6.77 14.00
C ILE A 99 -5.47 -7.41 14.90
N ASP A 100 -5.28 -8.72 14.80
CA ASP A 100 -4.31 -9.48 15.61
C ASP A 100 -3.26 -10.21 14.76
N GLN A 101 -3.35 -10.12 13.43
CA GLN A 101 -2.49 -10.86 12.51
C GLN A 101 -2.15 -10.03 11.28
N VAL A 102 -0.97 -10.29 10.73
CA VAL A 102 -0.50 -9.69 9.48
C VAL A 102 -0.08 -10.77 8.50
N LEU A 103 -0.34 -10.53 7.22
CA LEU A 103 0.28 -11.27 6.14
C LEU A 103 1.65 -10.66 5.84
N PHE A 104 2.69 -11.34 6.28
CA PHE A 104 4.08 -10.99 6.04
C PHE A 104 4.60 -11.69 4.79
N LEU A 105 5.30 -10.96 3.92
CA LEU A 105 5.98 -11.49 2.74
C LEU A 105 7.49 -11.45 2.97
N PRO A 106 8.11 -12.60 3.29
CA PRO A 106 9.54 -12.68 3.50
C PRO A 106 10.29 -12.51 2.18
N ILE A 107 11.28 -11.62 2.18
CA ILE A 107 12.23 -11.48 1.07
C ILE A 107 13.56 -12.17 1.35
N GLU A 108 13.73 -12.66 2.58
CA GLU A 108 14.86 -13.47 3.03
C GLU A 108 14.39 -14.52 4.03
N ASN A 109 15.22 -15.56 4.20
CA ASN A 109 15.08 -16.49 5.31
C ASN A 109 15.50 -15.79 6.61
N GLY A 110 14.92 -16.19 7.73
CA GLY A 110 15.32 -15.69 9.03
C GLY A 110 14.24 -15.91 10.08
N GLU A 111 14.26 -15.11 11.13
CA GLU A 111 13.31 -15.25 12.22
C GLU A 111 12.81 -13.88 12.69
N ILE A 112 11.48 -13.72 12.71
CA ILE A 112 10.82 -12.66 13.47
C ILE A 112 10.78 -13.11 14.92
N LYS A 113 11.19 -12.24 15.83
CA LYS A 113 11.07 -12.48 17.27
C LYS A 113 9.87 -11.73 17.85
N LYS A 114 9.25 -12.30 18.88
CA LYS A 114 8.24 -11.64 19.69
C LYS A 114 8.76 -10.29 20.17
N GLY A 115 7.99 -9.24 19.94
CA GLY A 115 8.35 -7.85 20.22
C GLY A 115 9.00 -7.10 19.05
N ASP A 116 9.35 -7.76 17.95
CA ASP A 116 9.82 -7.07 16.73
C ASP A 116 8.73 -6.20 16.12
N LEU A 117 9.12 -5.02 15.63
CA LEU A 117 8.26 -4.17 14.79
C LEU A 117 8.23 -4.76 13.38
N VAL A 118 7.14 -5.46 13.03
CA VAL A 118 6.99 -6.09 11.70
C VAL A 118 6.51 -5.11 10.64
N GLY A 119 5.87 -4.00 11.04
CA GLY A 119 5.40 -2.96 10.13
C GLY A 119 4.73 -1.78 10.84
N VAL A 120 4.20 -0.86 10.04
CA VAL A 120 3.38 0.27 10.52
C VAL A 120 2.10 0.32 9.69
N LEU A 121 0.96 0.45 10.36
CA LEU A 121 -0.36 0.51 9.76
C LEU A 121 -0.85 1.96 9.71
N LYS A 122 -1.17 2.45 8.51
CA LYS A 122 -1.89 3.72 8.31
C LYS A 122 -3.36 3.46 8.57
N VAL A 123 -3.96 4.24 9.48
CA VAL A 123 -5.39 4.22 9.81
C VAL A 123 -6.01 5.52 9.29
N PHE A 124 -6.90 5.38 8.32
CA PHE A 124 -7.62 6.48 7.71
C PHE A 124 -9.04 6.53 8.28
N PHE A 125 -9.43 7.67 8.83
CA PHE A 125 -10.81 7.89 9.27
C PHE A 125 -11.66 8.28 8.06
N VAL A 126 -12.79 7.60 7.90
CA VAL A 126 -13.68 7.77 6.75
C VAL A 126 -15.11 7.99 7.20
N ARG A 127 -15.93 8.60 6.36
CA ARG A 127 -17.38 8.64 6.53
C ARG A 127 -17.99 7.98 5.30
N PRO A 128 -18.48 6.74 5.41
CA PRO A 128 -19.15 6.08 4.31
C PRO A 128 -20.52 6.72 4.05
N GLY A 129 -20.98 6.62 2.81
CA GLY A 129 -22.29 7.11 2.40
C GLY A 129 -22.66 6.64 1.00
N LEU A 130 -23.93 6.83 0.64
CA LEU A 130 -24.37 6.56 -0.73
C LEU A 130 -23.63 7.48 -1.70
N LEU A 131 -23.21 6.93 -2.84
CA LEU A 131 -22.46 7.68 -3.86
C LEU A 131 -23.20 8.96 -4.30
N SER A 132 -24.53 8.90 -4.40
CA SER A 132 -25.39 10.05 -4.75
C SER A 132 -25.38 11.20 -3.72
N LYS A 133 -24.91 10.96 -2.49
CA LYS A 133 -24.84 11.96 -1.41
C LYS A 133 -23.41 12.24 -0.95
N ILE A 134 -22.40 11.72 -1.65
CA ILE A 134 -21.00 11.74 -1.19
C ILE A 134 -20.44 13.17 -1.00
N LEU A 135 -20.81 14.10 -1.88
CA LEU A 135 -20.36 15.50 -1.82
C LEU A 135 -20.89 16.24 -0.59
N GLY A 136 -22.04 15.81 -0.05
CA GLY A 136 -22.67 16.39 1.14
C GLY A 136 -22.30 15.70 2.45
N LEU A 137 -21.38 14.73 2.44
CA LEU A 137 -20.96 14.06 3.67
C LEU A 137 -20.16 15.02 4.55
N SER A 138 -20.56 15.10 5.82
CA SER A 138 -19.77 15.78 6.84
C SER A 138 -18.38 15.12 6.98
N PRO A 139 -17.38 15.85 7.49
CA PRO A 139 -16.12 15.23 7.91
C PRO A 139 -16.39 14.05 8.87
N PRO A 140 -15.58 12.98 8.81
CA PRO A 140 -15.68 11.89 9.77
C PRO A 140 -15.29 12.34 11.17
N LYS A 141 -15.80 11.63 12.18
CA LYS A 141 -15.33 11.77 13.56
C LYS A 141 -13.95 11.13 13.67
N ILE A 142 -13.03 11.83 14.33
CA ILE A 142 -11.65 11.37 14.53
C ILE A 142 -11.49 11.03 16.00
N GLN A 143 -11.01 9.83 16.29
CA GLN A 143 -10.64 9.40 17.63
C GLN A 143 -9.18 8.95 17.57
N ILE A 144 -8.28 9.79 18.08
CA ILE A 144 -6.85 9.47 18.14
C ILE A 144 -6.57 8.94 19.54
N GLU A 145 -5.92 7.78 19.58
CA GLU A 145 -5.37 7.23 20.80
C GLU A 145 -3.85 7.29 20.76
N GLU A 146 -3.25 8.09 21.63
CA GLU A 146 -1.81 8.04 21.81
C GLU A 146 -1.44 6.92 22.77
N ARG A 147 -0.68 5.94 22.27
CA ARG A 147 -0.16 4.83 23.08
C ARG A 147 1.35 4.81 23.00
N LYS A 148 2.01 4.62 24.14
CA LYS A 148 3.45 4.34 24.16
C LYS A 148 3.68 2.96 23.55
N VAL A 149 4.63 2.89 22.63
CA VAL A 149 5.03 1.68 21.92
C VAL A 149 6.45 1.32 22.36
N GLU A 150 6.62 0.07 22.80
CA GLU A 150 7.94 -0.54 22.99
C GLU A 150 8.04 -1.75 22.05
N ALA A 151 9.04 -1.73 21.17
CA ALA A 151 9.28 -2.76 20.18
C ALA A 151 10.78 -2.89 19.89
N MET A 152 11.17 -3.92 19.16
CA MET A 152 12.50 -4.07 18.61
C MET A 152 12.47 -3.63 17.14
N LEU A 153 13.21 -2.58 16.81
CA LEU A 153 13.41 -2.16 15.43
C LEU A 153 14.46 -3.07 14.79
N THR A 154 14.13 -3.66 13.65
CA THR A 154 15.07 -4.48 12.87
C THR A 154 15.38 -3.84 11.53
N TRP A 155 16.63 -3.96 11.10
CA TRP A 155 17.04 -3.52 9.77
C TRP A 155 18.24 -4.29 9.26
N ARG A 156 18.53 -4.12 7.98
CA ARG A 156 19.75 -4.63 7.37
C ARG A 156 20.66 -3.50 6.92
N ASP A 157 21.94 -3.74 7.11
CA ASP A 157 23.01 -3.03 6.41
C ASP A 157 23.84 -4.12 5.74
N ASP A 158 23.88 -4.12 4.40
CA ASP A 158 24.42 -5.21 3.59
C ASP A 158 23.91 -6.62 4.02
N SER A 159 24.81 -7.50 4.43
CA SER A 159 24.53 -8.89 4.85
C SER A 159 24.29 -9.04 6.36
N GLU A 160 24.34 -7.97 7.14
CA GLU A 160 24.15 -8.02 8.59
C GLU A 160 22.75 -7.54 9.00
N MET A 161 22.15 -8.23 9.96
CA MET A 161 20.85 -7.85 10.54
C MET A 161 21.07 -7.24 11.91
N TYR A 162 20.51 -6.06 12.12
CA TYR A 162 20.56 -5.33 13.38
C TYR A 162 19.20 -5.39 14.06
N ARG A 163 19.21 -5.36 15.39
CA ARG A 163 18.02 -5.31 16.23
C ARG A 163 18.27 -4.37 17.41
N GLU A 164 17.46 -3.33 17.56
CA GLU A 164 17.61 -2.30 18.60
C GLU A 164 16.28 -2.05 19.31
N LYS A 165 16.31 -1.84 20.62
CA LYS A 165 15.10 -1.46 21.37
C LYS A 165 14.65 -0.06 20.95
N LEU A 166 13.40 0.04 20.52
CA LEU A 166 12.72 1.29 20.20
C LEU A 166 11.63 1.56 21.24
N THR A 167 11.63 2.78 21.76
CA THR A 167 10.51 3.33 22.53
C THR A 167 9.97 4.53 21.77
N THR A 168 8.68 4.51 21.44
CA THR A 168 8.00 5.59 20.70
C THR A 168 6.53 5.71 21.12
N ARG A 169 5.72 6.46 20.39
CA ARG A 169 4.27 6.57 20.56
C ARG A 169 3.57 6.36 19.22
N GLU A 170 2.32 5.91 19.24
CA GLU A 170 1.45 5.99 18.07
C GLU A 170 1.25 7.46 17.68
N LEU A 171 1.37 7.77 16.40
CA LEU A 171 1.40 9.13 15.89
C LEU A 171 0.20 9.40 15.00
N ALA A 172 -0.20 10.66 14.89
CA ALA A 172 -1.13 11.11 13.87
C ALA A 172 -0.52 12.29 13.09
N TYR A 173 -0.86 12.39 11.81
CA TYR A 173 -0.41 13.47 10.94
C TYR A 173 -1.52 13.91 9.99
N THR A 174 -1.42 15.17 9.56
CA THR A 174 -2.29 15.69 8.52
C THR A 174 -1.71 15.39 7.15
N SER A 175 -2.47 14.69 6.31
CA SER A 175 -2.16 14.47 4.90
C SER A 175 -2.51 15.70 4.08
N SER A 176 -1.60 16.09 3.18
CA SER A 176 -1.89 17.13 2.20
C SER A 176 -2.79 16.65 1.07
N GLY A 177 -2.77 15.34 0.79
CA GLY A 177 -3.31 14.78 -0.45
C GLY A 177 -2.59 15.26 -1.71
N ILE A 178 -1.48 15.99 -1.58
CA ILE A 178 -0.72 16.56 -2.68
C ILE A 178 0.60 15.80 -2.79
N GLY A 179 0.95 15.42 -4.02
CA GLY A 179 2.13 14.62 -4.26
C GLY A 179 2.58 14.65 -5.71
N PHE A 180 3.57 13.83 -5.99
CA PHE A 180 4.09 13.60 -7.34
C PHE A 180 4.45 12.14 -7.53
N TRP A 181 4.63 11.73 -8.78
CA TRP A 181 5.09 10.39 -9.09
C TRP A 181 6.60 10.32 -9.23
N GLU A 182 7.18 9.22 -8.74
CA GLU A 182 8.53 8.80 -9.06
C GLU A 182 8.51 7.51 -9.85
N LEU A 183 9.33 7.45 -10.88
CA LEU A 183 9.54 6.25 -11.68
C LEU A 183 10.56 5.36 -10.97
N LEU A 184 10.25 4.08 -10.85
CA LEU A 184 11.19 3.07 -10.38
C LEU A 184 11.88 2.49 -11.61
N ILE A 185 13.13 2.89 -11.85
CA ILE A 185 13.92 2.49 -13.03
C ILE A 185 14.98 1.49 -12.59
N ALA A 186 14.97 0.28 -13.17
CA ALA A 186 15.96 -0.74 -12.85
C ALA A 186 17.38 -0.26 -13.17
N ASN A 187 18.31 -0.47 -12.25
CA ASN A 187 19.74 -0.16 -12.39
C ASN A 187 20.59 -1.45 -12.48
N GLU A 188 19.94 -2.59 -12.75
CA GLU A 188 20.57 -3.88 -12.95
C GLU A 188 19.72 -4.79 -13.84
N ASP A 189 20.34 -5.82 -14.39
CA ASP A 189 19.65 -6.87 -15.11
C ASP A 189 19.29 -8.01 -14.16
N VAL A 190 18.02 -8.41 -14.13
CA VAL A 190 17.53 -9.48 -13.24
C VAL A 190 16.74 -10.50 -14.05
N LYS A 191 17.13 -11.77 -13.98
CA LYS A 191 16.29 -12.88 -14.43
C LYS A 191 15.32 -13.23 -13.32
N VAL A 192 14.05 -13.35 -13.65
CA VAL A 192 12.99 -13.68 -12.71
C VAL A 192 12.22 -14.90 -13.19
N LYS A 193 11.78 -15.73 -12.24
CA LYS A 193 10.79 -16.79 -12.44
C LYS A 193 9.49 -16.40 -11.77
N ARG A 194 8.38 -16.87 -12.31
CA ARG A 194 7.06 -16.69 -11.68
C ARG A 194 7.09 -17.19 -10.24
N GLY A 195 6.58 -16.37 -9.33
CA GLY A 195 6.59 -16.63 -7.88
C GLY A 195 7.79 -16.02 -7.16
N ASP A 196 8.85 -15.62 -7.87
CA ASP A 196 10.01 -15.02 -7.22
C ASP A 196 9.65 -13.68 -6.56
N ILE A 197 10.10 -13.50 -5.32
CA ILE A 197 10.16 -12.20 -4.64
C ILE A 197 11.62 -11.75 -4.60
N VAL A 198 11.95 -10.76 -5.43
CA VAL A 198 13.33 -10.30 -5.62
C VAL A 198 13.52 -8.85 -5.20
N ARG A 199 14.71 -8.56 -4.66
CA ARG A 199 15.20 -7.20 -4.56
C ARG A 199 15.79 -6.80 -5.91
N ILE A 200 15.43 -5.61 -6.39
CA ILE A 200 15.98 -5.05 -7.61
C ILE A 200 16.52 -3.67 -7.28
N ARG A 201 17.81 -3.44 -7.54
CA ARG A 201 18.43 -2.12 -7.49
C ARG A 201 17.77 -1.23 -8.54
N ILE A 202 17.40 -0.05 -8.10
CA ILE A 202 16.87 1.00 -8.95
C ILE A 202 17.84 2.17 -8.97
N GLU A 203 17.63 3.08 -9.91
CA GLU A 203 18.23 4.41 -9.82
C GLU A 203 17.79 5.07 -8.51
N LYS A 204 18.76 5.64 -7.78
CA LYS A 204 18.51 6.20 -6.45
C LYS A 204 17.52 7.36 -6.52
N ILE A 205 16.48 7.30 -5.70
CA ILE A 205 15.46 8.34 -5.53
C ILE A 205 15.69 9.03 -4.18
N SER A 206 15.89 10.35 -4.20
CA SER A 206 15.96 11.15 -2.99
C SER A 206 14.57 11.67 -2.62
N LEU A 207 14.05 11.19 -1.50
CA LEU A 207 12.75 11.64 -1.00
C LEU A 207 12.90 12.89 -0.12
N PRO A 208 12.05 13.91 -0.33
CA PRO A 208 11.96 15.04 0.59
C PRO A 208 11.58 14.60 2.00
N ARG A 209 11.91 15.44 2.98
CA ARG A 209 11.39 15.31 4.35
C ARG A 209 9.86 15.38 4.32
N ASN A 210 9.24 14.78 5.32
CA ASN A 210 7.79 14.83 5.52
C ASN A 210 7.02 14.30 4.30
N THR A 211 7.52 13.19 3.74
CA THR A 211 6.85 12.47 2.65
C THR A 211 6.64 11.00 3.01
N ILE A 212 5.53 10.46 2.53
CA ILE A 212 5.24 9.03 2.52
C ILE A 212 5.21 8.55 1.08
N VAL A 213 5.48 7.26 0.90
CA VAL A 213 5.43 6.64 -0.42
C VAL A 213 4.46 5.47 -0.45
N GLU A 214 3.95 5.19 -1.64
CA GLU A 214 3.04 4.07 -1.90
C GLU A 214 3.18 3.65 -3.36
N PRO A 215 3.51 2.38 -3.65
CA PRO A 215 3.42 1.85 -5.00
C PRO A 215 2.03 2.08 -5.60
N LEU A 216 2.00 2.58 -6.83
CA LEU A 216 0.75 2.87 -7.50
C LEU A 216 0.07 1.55 -7.92
N GLY A 217 -1.18 1.32 -7.50
CA GLY A 217 -1.93 0.16 -7.94
C GLY A 217 -2.20 0.21 -9.45
N ILE A 218 -2.34 -0.97 -10.04
CA ILE A 218 -2.29 -1.33 -11.47
C ILE A 218 -0.88 -1.79 -11.89
N MET A 219 -0.79 -3.06 -12.28
CA MET A 219 0.43 -3.68 -12.76
C MET A 219 0.92 -3.01 -14.04
N ARG A 220 2.18 -2.54 -14.03
CA ARG A 220 2.79 -1.76 -15.12
C ARG A 220 3.91 -2.48 -15.87
N HIS A 221 4.41 -3.58 -15.33
CA HIS A 221 5.53 -4.31 -15.91
C HIS A 221 5.09 -5.67 -16.43
N ALA A 222 5.59 -6.11 -17.59
CA ALA A 222 5.17 -7.39 -18.21
C ALA A 222 5.43 -8.62 -17.33
N TYR A 223 6.45 -8.56 -16.48
CA TYR A 223 6.90 -9.71 -15.68
C TYR A 223 6.38 -9.70 -14.24
N GLY A 224 5.74 -8.64 -13.76
CA GLY A 224 5.34 -8.58 -12.36
C GLY A 224 4.97 -7.19 -11.85
N THR A 225 4.95 -7.03 -10.54
CA THR A 225 4.58 -5.79 -9.86
C THR A 225 5.51 -5.48 -8.70
N VAL A 226 5.62 -4.19 -8.38
CA VAL A 226 6.38 -3.71 -7.20
C VAL A 226 5.47 -3.80 -5.99
N LEU A 227 5.92 -4.52 -4.96
CA LEU A 227 5.20 -4.67 -3.70
C LEU A 227 5.50 -3.54 -2.73
N ASP A 228 6.77 -3.14 -2.65
CA ASP A 228 7.25 -2.09 -1.76
C ASP A 228 8.62 -1.58 -2.21
N VAL A 229 9.11 -0.54 -1.53
CA VAL A 229 10.42 0.07 -1.71
C VAL A 229 11.29 -0.13 -0.48
N ILE A 230 12.61 -0.14 -0.68
CA ILE A 230 13.59 -0.38 0.38
C ILE A 230 14.44 0.88 0.55
N GLN A 231 14.61 1.27 1.82
CA GLN A 231 15.65 2.19 2.25
C GLN A 231 16.71 1.37 3.00
N LEU A 232 17.93 1.31 2.49
CA LEU A 232 19.02 0.61 3.17
C LEU A 232 19.40 1.30 4.49
N GLY A 233 20.00 0.50 5.39
CA GLY A 233 20.40 0.93 6.72
C GLY A 233 19.22 1.13 7.67
N LYS A 234 19.49 1.84 8.77
CA LYS A 234 18.49 2.06 9.83
C LYS A 234 17.27 2.82 9.29
N PRO A 235 16.03 2.32 9.49
CA PRO A 235 14.81 2.98 9.06
C PRO A 235 14.74 4.41 9.58
N LYS A 236 14.66 5.37 8.66
CA LYS A 236 14.63 6.78 9.03
C LYS A 236 13.23 7.21 9.44
N ARG A 237 13.17 8.27 10.25
CA ARG A 237 11.92 8.96 10.59
C ARG A 237 11.42 9.78 9.41
N VAL A 238 10.15 10.15 9.42
CA VAL A 238 9.51 10.76 8.25
C VAL A 238 9.98 12.19 7.99
N GLU A 239 10.46 12.88 9.01
CA GLU A 239 11.04 14.23 8.98
C GLU A 239 12.46 14.24 8.44
N GLU A 240 13.06 13.07 8.25
CA GLU A 240 14.40 12.92 7.69
C GLU A 240 14.33 12.71 6.18
N LYS A 241 15.35 13.19 5.47
CA LYS A 241 15.52 12.86 4.05
C LYS A 241 15.82 11.38 3.90
N LYS A 242 15.16 10.74 2.94
CA LYS A 242 15.31 9.31 2.67
C LYS A 242 15.89 9.10 1.29
N GLU A 243 16.52 7.96 1.12
CA GLU A 243 17.00 7.50 -0.18
C GLU A 243 16.43 6.11 -0.41
N ILE A 244 15.77 5.93 -1.54
CA ILE A 244 15.32 4.62 -2.01
C ILE A 244 16.23 4.22 -3.15
N ASP A 245 16.83 3.04 -3.07
CA ASP A 245 17.72 2.50 -4.10
C ASP A 245 17.39 1.05 -4.46
N GLN A 246 16.39 0.45 -3.82
CA GLN A 246 15.92 -0.89 -4.12
C GLN A 246 14.40 -0.98 -4.02
N VAL A 247 13.84 -1.96 -4.73
CA VAL A 247 12.42 -2.32 -4.65
C VAL A 247 12.26 -3.80 -4.40
N ILE A 248 11.11 -4.16 -3.82
CA ILE A 248 10.66 -5.55 -3.72
C ILE A 248 9.72 -5.81 -4.87
N PHE A 249 10.09 -6.73 -5.75
CA PHE A 249 9.34 -7.07 -6.95
C PHE A 249 8.81 -8.50 -6.86
N LEU A 250 7.52 -8.68 -7.11
CA LEU A 250 6.87 -9.98 -7.25
C LEU A 250 6.76 -10.32 -8.74
N ALA A 251 7.47 -11.36 -9.14
CA ALA A 251 7.40 -11.86 -10.50
C ALA A 251 6.15 -12.73 -10.69
N VAL A 252 5.36 -12.40 -11.71
CA VAL A 252 4.14 -13.13 -12.09
C VAL A 252 4.32 -13.90 -13.39
N ASN A 253 5.43 -13.66 -14.10
CA ASN A 253 5.85 -14.41 -15.27
C ASN A 253 7.37 -14.54 -15.27
N ASP A 254 7.86 -15.61 -15.89
CA ASP A 254 9.27 -15.77 -16.20
C ASP A 254 9.73 -14.68 -17.17
N GLY A 255 10.96 -14.21 -16.99
CA GLY A 255 11.53 -13.21 -17.88
C GLY A 255 12.82 -12.58 -17.42
N ARG A 256 13.15 -11.45 -18.05
CA ARG A 256 14.33 -10.65 -17.74
C ARG A 256 13.97 -9.18 -17.69
N ILE A 257 14.23 -8.58 -16.54
CA ILE A 257 14.23 -7.13 -16.32
C ILE A 257 15.62 -6.64 -16.75
N GLU A 258 15.67 -5.59 -17.56
CA GLU A 258 16.91 -4.97 -18.03
C GLU A 258 17.13 -3.62 -17.36
N ALA A 259 18.38 -3.23 -17.19
CA ALA A 259 18.73 -1.88 -16.76
C ALA A 259 18.09 -0.83 -17.70
N GLY A 260 17.47 0.18 -17.08
CA GLY A 260 16.68 1.23 -17.74
C GLY A 260 15.20 0.89 -17.95
N ASP A 261 14.75 -0.33 -17.62
CA ASP A 261 13.32 -0.67 -17.61
C ASP A 261 12.61 0.02 -16.42
N ILE A 262 11.46 0.65 -16.68
CA ILE A 262 10.54 1.08 -15.62
C ILE A 262 9.86 -0.16 -15.07
N ILE A 263 10.14 -0.49 -13.82
CA ILE A 263 9.54 -1.64 -13.13
C ILE A 263 8.30 -1.27 -12.31
N GLY A 264 8.11 0.02 -12.02
CA GLY A 264 6.94 0.52 -11.32
C GLY A 264 6.93 2.03 -11.14
N VAL A 265 5.93 2.53 -10.43
CA VAL A 265 5.76 3.94 -10.10
C VAL A 265 5.34 4.02 -8.63
N ILE A 266 5.95 4.94 -7.88
CA ILE A 266 5.49 5.28 -6.53
C ILE A 266 4.85 6.66 -6.51
N ASN A 267 3.85 6.79 -5.67
CA ASN A 267 3.33 8.06 -5.21
C ASN A 267 4.24 8.59 -4.11
N VAL A 268 4.63 9.86 -4.18
CA VAL A 268 5.33 10.57 -3.10
C VAL A 268 4.40 11.66 -2.61
N THR A 269 3.80 11.47 -1.44
CA THR A 269 2.80 12.38 -0.88
C THR A 269 3.36 13.16 0.29
N TYR A 270 3.17 14.47 0.30
CA TYR A 270 3.59 15.32 1.41
C TYR A 270 2.63 15.19 2.61
N ILE A 271 3.21 15.17 3.81
CA ILE A 271 2.49 15.06 5.07
C ILE A 271 3.00 16.10 6.08
N GLY A 272 2.24 16.38 7.13
CA GLY A 272 2.71 17.21 8.26
C GLY A 272 2.85 18.71 7.95
N PHE A 273 3.45 19.46 8.87
CA PHE A 273 3.30 20.92 8.94
C PHE A 273 4.49 21.72 8.36
N GLU A 274 5.64 21.08 8.15
CA GLU A 274 6.86 21.74 7.65
C GLU A 274 7.29 21.15 6.30
N ILE A 275 6.82 21.75 5.21
CA ILE A 275 7.24 21.34 3.87
C ILE A 275 8.29 22.33 3.37
N ASN A 276 9.56 21.92 3.40
CA ASN A 276 10.63 22.74 2.83
C ASN A 276 10.78 22.42 1.34
N GLU A 277 10.45 23.42 0.50
CA GLU A 277 10.07 23.34 -0.92
C GLU A 277 11.16 22.86 -1.91
N ALA A 278 12.32 22.39 -1.43
CA ALA A 278 13.56 22.51 -2.18
C ALA A 278 13.65 21.71 -3.49
N ASN A 279 12.87 20.65 -3.71
CA ASN A 279 13.16 19.69 -4.81
C ASN A 279 11.93 19.25 -5.65
N LEU A 280 11.11 20.18 -6.14
CA LEU A 280 10.12 19.90 -7.21
C LEU A 280 10.65 20.22 -8.62
N VAL A 281 11.97 20.24 -8.81
CA VAL A 281 12.58 20.37 -10.13
C VAL A 281 12.95 18.99 -10.62
N LYS A 282 12.17 18.48 -11.57
CA LYS A 282 12.47 17.26 -12.31
C LYS A 282 12.47 17.57 -13.78
N ILE A 283 13.35 16.91 -14.53
CA ILE A 283 13.43 17.02 -15.98
C ILE A 283 12.80 15.78 -16.63
N PRO A 284 12.23 15.91 -17.85
CA PRO A 284 11.81 14.75 -18.62
C PRO A 284 12.94 13.75 -18.82
N ARG A 285 12.64 12.45 -18.77
CA ARG A 285 13.63 11.38 -18.88
C ARG A 285 13.25 10.38 -19.95
N LYS A 286 14.22 9.93 -20.74
CA LYS A 286 14.06 8.78 -21.62
C LYS A 286 14.10 7.50 -20.79
N VAL A 287 13.10 6.68 -20.94
CA VAL A 287 12.87 5.48 -20.11
C VAL A 287 12.26 4.37 -20.95
N LYS A 288 12.50 3.11 -20.58
CA LYS A 288 11.93 1.96 -21.27
C LYS A 288 10.71 1.45 -20.52
N ILE A 289 9.56 1.40 -21.19
CA ILE A 289 8.38 0.69 -20.67
C ILE A 289 8.38 -0.72 -21.22
N VAL A 290 8.03 -1.68 -20.36
CA VAL A 290 7.96 -3.10 -20.72
C VAL A 290 6.61 -3.64 -20.33
N TYR A 291 5.83 -4.04 -21.33
CA TYR A 291 4.44 -4.44 -21.12
C TYR A 291 4.06 -5.61 -22.02
N ARG A 292 3.01 -6.33 -21.62
CA ARG A 292 2.47 -7.44 -22.40
C ARG A 292 1.38 -6.94 -23.32
N SER A 293 1.49 -7.28 -24.60
CA SER A 293 0.52 -7.06 -25.66
C SER A 293 0.05 -8.43 -26.19
N GLY A 294 -1.07 -8.46 -26.93
CA GLY A 294 -1.51 -9.68 -27.62
C GLY A 294 -0.47 -10.27 -28.59
N LYS A 295 0.56 -9.51 -28.96
CA LYS A 295 1.69 -9.94 -29.80
C LYS A 295 2.92 -10.40 -29.01
N GLY A 296 2.83 -10.49 -27.68
CA GLY A 296 3.96 -10.82 -26.80
C GLY A 296 4.43 -9.63 -25.96
N ILE A 297 5.70 -9.64 -25.56
CA ILE A 297 6.26 -8.59 -24.70
C ILE A 297 6.85 -7.48 -25.57
N ILE A 298 6.44 -6.25 -25.29
CA ILE A 298 6.92 -5.06 -25.99
C ILE A 298 7.78 -4.26 -25.02
N ARG A 299 8.99 -3.92 -25.47
CA ARG A 299 9.88 -2.95 -24.84
C ARG A 299 9.94 -1.71 -25.73
N LYS A 300 9.58 -0.55 -25.20
CA LYS A 300 9.51 0.71 -25.95
C LYS A 300 10.16 1.83 -25.16
N GLU A 301 11.00 2.63 -25.82
CA GLU A 301 11.49 3.88 -25.23
C GLU A 301 10.41 4.96 -25.33
N ILE A 302 10.20 5.70 -24.24
CA ILE A 302 9.35 6.88 -24.20
C ILE A 302 10.08 8.01 -23.49
N LEU A 303 9.66 9.25 -23.76
CA LEU A 303 9.98 10.39 -22.90
C LEU A 303 8.90 10.47 -21.81
N ALA A 304 9.30 10.29 -20.56
CA ALA A 304 8.42 10.47 -19.41
C ALA A 304 8.61 11.87 -18.83
N GLU A 305 7.53 12.64 -18.85
CA GLU A 305 7.49 13.95 -18.22
C GLU A 305 7.18 13.81 -16.72
N PRO A 306 7.71 14.69 -15.87
CA PRO A 306 7.36 14.72 -14.46
C PRO A 306 6.09 15.54 -14.24
N PHE A 307 5.13 14.92 -13.57
CA PHE A 307 3.88 15.55 -13.19
C PHE A 307 3.50 15.10 -11.77
N GLY A 308 2.57 15.79 -11.16
CA GLY A 308 2.05 15.43 -9.86
C GLY A 308 0.56 15.60 -9.78
N TYR A 309 0.05 15.46 -8.56
CA TYR A 309 -1.37 15.31 -8.33
C TYR A 309 -1.83 15.96 -7.04
N LYS A 310 -3.13 16.25 -7.01
CA LYS A 310 -3.88 16.57 -5.80
C LYS A 310 -5.07 15.63 -5.69
N MET A 311 -5.12 14.86 -4.61
CA MET A 311 -6.21 13.93 -4.29
C MET A 311 -7.42 14.68 -3.77
N ARG A 312 -8.60 14.21 -4.16
CA ARG A 312 -9.85 14.61 -3.52
C ARG A 312 -10.03 13.88 -2.19
N MET A 313 -10.71 14.54 -1.26
CA MET A 313 -11.09 13.95 0.03
C MET A 313 -12.27 12.99 -0.08
N THR A 314 -12.90 12.89 -1.25
CA THR A 314 -13.97 11.94 -1.56
C THR A 314 -13.45 10.86 -2.50
N ALA A 315 -13.82 9.63 -2.23
CA ALA A 315 -13.41 8.46 -3.01
C ALA A 315 -14.52 7.40 -2.97
N ARG A 316 -14.38 6.35 -3.78
CA ARG A 316 -15.34 5.24 -3.81
C ARG A 316 -14.67 3.89 -3.64
N TRP A 317 -15.45 2.93 -3.17
CA TRP A 317 -15.06 1.53 -3.14
C TRP A 317 -15.72 0.76 -4.26
N GLU A 318 -14.95 -0.10 -4.92
CA GLU A 318 -15.45 -1.07 -5.88
C GLU A 318 -15.01 -2.48 -5.44
N CYS A 319 -15.90 -3.46 -5.55
CA CYS A 319 -15.57 -4.82 -5.15
C CYS A 319 -14.86 -5.55 -6.29
N LEU A 320 -13.87 -6.37 -5.94
CA LEU A 320 -13.26 -7.34 -6.85
C LEU A 320 -13.98 -8.67 -6.66
N VAL A 321 -14.97 -8.92 -7.51
CA VAL A 321 -15.78 -10.15 -7.47
C VAL A 321 -15.28 -11.11 -8.52
N SER A 322 -14.97 -12.35 -8.14
CA SER A 322 -14.49 -13.36 -9.09
C SER A 322 -15.54 -13.66 -10.16
N ASP A 323 -15.14 -13.64 -11.43
CA ASP A 323 -15.97 -14.05 -12.56
C ASP A 323 -15.61 -15.46 -13.07
N GLU A 324 -14.73 -16.17 -12.35
CA GLU A 324 -14.32 -17.53 -12.68
C GLU A 324 -14.21 -18.44 -11.46
N ASN A 325 -14.22 -19.76 -11.71
CA ASN A 325 -13.77 -20.74 -10.74
C ASN A 325 -12.29 -21.02 -10.99
N LYS A 326 -11.47 -20.96 -9.94
CA LYS A 326 -10.03 -21.11 -10.07
C LYS A 326 -9.42 -21.78 -8.84
N ARG A 327 -8.72 -22.89 -9.08
CA ARG A 327 -7.83 -23.49 -8.08
C ARG A 327 -6.60 -22.62 -7.90
N VAL A 328 -6.18 -22.47 -6.65
CA VAL A 328 -5.05 -21.64 -6.26
C VAL A 328 -4.13 -22.40 -5.33
N SER A 329 -2.82 -22.17 -5.50
CA SER A 329 -1.77 -22.81 -4.72
C SER A 329 -1.01 -21.79 -3.87
N CYS A 330 -0.68 -22.18 -2.64
CA CYS A 330 0.01 -21.33 -1.66
C CYS A 330 1.30 -20.75 -2.26
N GLY A 331 1.48 -19.43 -2.15
CA GLY A 331 2.68 -18.73 -2.61
C GLY A 331 2.76 -18.55 -4.13
N GLU A 332 1.86 -19.14 -4.92
CA GLU A 332 1.88 -18.98 -6.38
C GLU A 332 1.01 -17.78 -6.83
N PRO A 333 1.60 -16.63 -7.21
CA PRO A 333 0.83 -15.49 -7.67
C PRO A 333 0.05 -15.85 -8.94
N THR A 334 -1.23 -15.45 -8.98
CA THR A 334 -2.16 -15.86 -10.03
C THR A 334 -3.13 -14.76 -10.38
N PHE A 335 -3.44 -14.59 -11.66
CA PHE A 335 -4.51 -13.69 -12.08
C PHE A 335 -5.86 -14.36 -11.93
N VAL A 336 -6.79 -13.74 -11.23
CA VAL A 336 -8.19 -14.16 -11.17
C VAL A 336 -9.02 -13.18 -12.00
N LYS A 337 -9.81 -13.67 -12.94
CA LYS A 337 -10.79 -12.85 -13.66
C LYS A 337 -11.82 -12.33 -12.67
N VAL A 338 -12.11 -11.03 -12.76
CA VAL A 338 -13.13 -10.38 -11.95
C VAL A 338 -14.18 -9.75 -12.83
N GLU A 339 -15.36 -9.53 -12.27
CA GLU A 339 -16.38 -8.68 -12.88
C GLU A 339 -15.73 -7.31 -13.22
N PRO A 340 -15.87 -6.81 -14.46
CA PRO A 340 -15.18 -5.59 -14.87
C PRO A 340 -15.52 -4.39 -14.00
N VAL A 341 -14.49 -3.77 -13.42
CA VAL A 341 -14.61 -2.54 -12.65
C VAL A 341 -14.19 -1.36 -13.52
N GLU A 342 -15.12 -0.43 -13.75
CA GLU A 342 -14.82 0.81 -14.46
C GLU A 342 -13.97 1.74 -13.58
N VAL A 343 -12.82 2.16 -14.13
CA VAL A 343 -11.94 3.15 -13.52
C VAL A 343 -11.98 4.41 -14.40
N PRO A 344 -12.59 5.50 -13.91
CA PRO A 344 -12.67 6.75 -14.66
C PRO A 344 -11.28 7.36 -14.90
N LYS A 345 -11.25 8.38 -15.77
CA LYS A 345 -10.07 9.22 -15.97
C LYS A 345 -9.66 9.89 -14.66
N ASN A 346 -8.35 10.03 -14.47
CA ASN A 346 -7.75 10.68 -13.31
C ASN A 346 -8.19 10.04 -11.98
N VAL A 347 -8.21 8.71 -11.93
CA VAL A 347 -8.51 7.94 -10.72
C VAL A 347 -7.34 7.03 -10.36
N MET A 348 -6.81 7.19 -9.15
CA MET A 348 -5.84 6.26 -8.57
C MET A 348 -6.58 5.06 -7.98
N VAL A 349 -6.00 3.89 -8.17
CA VAL A 349 -6.57 2.61 -7.71
C VAL A 349 -5.62 1.96 -6.71
N TYR A 350 -6.14 1.52 -5.56
CA TYR A 350 -5.39 0.74 -4.58
C TYR A 350 -6.24 -0.40 -4.03
N PRO A 351 -5.76 -1.65 -4.02
CA PRO A 351 -6.37 -2.70 -3.21
C PRO A 351 -6.39 -2.27 -1.75
N LEU A 352 -7.54 -2.40 -1.10
CA LEU A 352 -7.65 -2.19 0.35
C LEU A 352 -6.87 -3.29 1.06
N SER A 353 -5.97 -2.92 1.96
CA SER A 353 -5.09 -3.86 2.67
C SER A 353 -5.75 -4.33 3.96
N ILE A 354 -6.88 -4.99 3.79
CA ILE A 354 -7.50 -5.83 4.79
C ILE A 354 -7.99 -7.09 4.09
N MET A 355 -7.62 -8.26 4.59
CA MET A 355 -7.88 -9.51 3.89
C MET A 355 -9.38 -9.79 3.83
N ARG A 356 -9.90 -10.11 2.64
CA ARG A 356 -11.35 -10.30 2.40
C ARG A 356 -11.72 -11.65 1.80
N HIS A 357 -10.75 -12.56 1.68
CA HIS A 357 -10.97 -13.90 1.16
C HIS A 357 -10.06 -14.91 1.87
N ALA A 358 -10.62 -16.00 2.39
CA ALA A 358 -9.91 -16.99 3.22
C ALA A 358 -8.71 -17.68 2.55
N TYR A 359 -8.56 -17.61 1.22
CA TYR A 359 -7.44 -18.29 0.53
C TYR A 359 -6.24 -17.40 0.25
N GLY A 360 -6.30 -16.09 0.52
CA GLY A 360 -5.26 -15.15 0.12
C GLY A 360 -5.74 -13.71 -0.13
N THR A 361 -4.82 -12.88 -0.62
CA THR A 361 -5.04 -11.44 -0.77
C THR A 361 -4.89 -10.95 -2.22
N VAL A 362 -5.52 -9.83 -2.53
CA VAL A 362 -5.28 -9.11 -3.78
C VAL A 362 -4.02 -8.25 -3.63
N ILE A 363 -3.00 -8.58 -4.43
CA ILE A 363 -1.73 -7.86 -4.44
C ILE A 363 -1.82 -6.58 -5.26
N ASP A 364 -2.42 -6.70 -6.43
CA ASP A 364 -2.49 -5.66 -7.46
C ASP A 364 -3.65 -6.00 -8.42
N VAL A 365 -3.89 -5.15 -9.41
CA VAL A 365 -4.87 -5.38 -10.47
C VAL A 365 -4.25 -5.17 -11.84
N SER A 366 -4.90 -5.73 -12.86
CA SER A 366 -4.49 -5.55 -14.26
C SER A 366 -5.66 -5.03 -15.08
N CYS A 367 -5.34 -4.10 -15.97
CA CYS A 367 -6.28 -3.51 -16.89
C CYS A 367 -6.19 -4.14 -18.28
N ASP A 368 -7.28 -4.04 -19.05
CA ASP A 368 -7.39 -4.67 -20.37
C ASP A 368 -6.48 -4.08 -21.44
N HIS A 369 -5.87 -2.92 -21.16
CA HIS A 369 -4.92 -2.28 -22.06
C HIS A 369 -3.48 -2.30 -21.54
N PRO A 370 -2.50 -2.54 -22.44
CA PRO A 370 -1.10 -2.77 -22.10
C PRO A 370 -0.39 -1.61 -21.41
N LEU A 371 -0.90 -0.39 -21.55
CA LEU A 371 -0.27 0.83 -21.04
C LEU A 371 -1.33 1.71 -20.38
N TRP A 372 -1.60 1.41 -19.12
CA TRP A 372 -2.53 2.22 -18.35
C TRP A 372 -1.90 3.57 -18.00
N ARG A 373 -2.47 4.62 -18.59
CA ARG A 373 -2.27 6.01 -18.18
C ARG A 373 -3.46 6.42 -17.35
N ILE A 374 -3.21 7.03 -16.20
CA ILE A 374 -4.26 7.38 -15.24
C ILE A 374 -5.26 8.37 -15.84
N GLU A 375 -4.80 9.20 -16.77
CA GLU A 375 -5.56 10.20 -17.52
C GLU A 375 -6.57 9.59 -18.49
N ASN A 376 -6.42 8.31 -18.85
CA ASN A 376 -7.26 7.64 -19.82
C ASN A 376 -8.43 6.88 -19.18
N GLY A 377 -8.27 6.40 -17.95
CA GLY A 377 -9.21 5.45 -17.36
C GLY A 377 -9.30 4.14 -18.16
N GLY A 378 -10.36 3.36 -17.91
CA GLY A 378 -10.63 2.07 -18.56
C GLY A 378 -11.25 1.05 -17.60
N PHE A 379 -10.88 -0.23 -17.74
CA PHE A 379 -11.44 -1.32 -16.94
C PHE A 379 -10.37 -2.17 -16.25
N VAL A 380 -10.65 -2.56 -15.02
CA VAL A 380 -9.97 -3.64 -14.30
C VAL A 380 -10.79 -4.91 -14.49
N SER A 381 -10.20 -5.93 -15.09
CA SER A 381 -10.85 -7.23 -15.36
C SER A 381 -10.15 -8.40 -14.70
N LYS A 382 -8.98 -8.16 -14.10
CA LYS A 382 -8.18 -9.18 -13.41
C LYS A 382 -7.60 -8.64 -12.11
N ALA A 383 -7.72 -9.43 -11.05
CA ALA A 383 -6.99 -9.24 -9.81
C ALA A 383 -5.73 -10.12 -9.82
N LEU A 384 -4.57 -9.54 -9.52
CA LEU A 384 -3.39 -10.32 -9.17
C LEU A 384 -3.56 -10.77 -7.71
N TYR A 385 -3.79 -12.06 -7.53
CA TYR A 385 -4.08 -12.68 -6.25
C TYR A 385 -2.86 -13.48 -5.76
N LEU A 386 -2.55 -13.37 -4.47
CA LEU A 386 -1.51 -14.17 -3.80
C LEU A 386 -2.18 -15.09 -2.80
N PRO A 387 -2.25 -16.40 -3.11
CA PRO A 387 -2.78 -17.38 -2.20
C PRO A 387 -1.82 -17.61 -1.04
N ILE A 388 -2.37 -17.77 0.16
CA ILE A 388 -1.60 -18.12 1.36
C ILE A 388 -1.84 -19.57 1.79
N ILE A 389 -2.85 -20.22 1.21
CA ILE A 389 -3.18 -21.64 1.36
C ILE A 389 -3.74 -22.17 0.04
N GLU A 390 -3.71 -23.48 -0.11
CA GLU A 390 -4.39 -24.18 -1.20
C GLU A 390 -5.91 -23.96 -1.10
N GLY A 391 -6.58 -23.78 -2.24
CA GLY A 391 -8.03 -23.58 -2.25
C GLY A 391 -8.64 -23.49 -3.64
N GLU A 392 -9.94 -23.20 -3.66
CA GLU A 392 -10.69 -22.96 -4.89
C GLU A 392 -11.50 -21.67 -4.73
N ILE A 393 -11.11 -20.63 -5.47
CA ILE A 393 -11.92 -19.43 -5.64
C ILE A 393 -13.09 -19.78 -6.54
N ARG A 394 -14.31 -19.39 -6.18
CA ARG A 394 -15.50 -19.61 -7.00
C ARG A 394 -16.02 -18.30 -7.57
N LYS A 395 -16.74 -18.39 -8.69
CA LYS A 395 -17.47 -17.28 -9.28
C LYS A 395 -18.43 -16.68 -8.26
N GLY A 396 -18.45 -15.35 -8.16
CA GLY A 396 -19.23 -14.58 -7.20
C GLY A 396 -18.56 -14.40 -5.83
N ASP A 397 -17.38 -14.98 -5.60
CA ASP A 397 -16.63 -14.74 -4.36
C ASP A 397 -15.98 -13.35 -4.36
N LEU A 398 -16.05 -12.66 -3.22
CA LEU A 398 -15.38 -11.39 -2.99
C LEU A 398 -13.90 -11.64 -2.74
N LEU A 399 -13.03 -11.18 -3.63
CA LEU A 399 -11.58 -11.31 -3.49
C LEU A 399 -10.97 -10.16 -2.66
N GLY A 400 -11.56 -8.98 -2.77
CA GLY A 400 -11.04 -7.76 -2.18
C GLY A 400 -11.87 -6.54 -2.55
N VAL A 401 -11.42 -5.36 -2.10
CA VAL A 401 -12.05 -4.07 -2.37
C VAL A 401 -10.99 -3.14 -2.97
N LEU A 402 -11.33 -2.38 -4.00
CA LEU A 402 -10.52 -1.32 -4.57
C LEU A 402 -10.95 0.04 -4.04
N ASN A 403 -9.98 0.83 -3.61
CA ASN A 403 -10.11 2.27 -3.41
C ASN A 403 -9.92 3.00 -4.74
N LEU A 404 -10.89 3.81 -5.13
CA LEU A 404 -10.82 4.67 -6.32
C LEU A 404 -10.80 6.13 -5.87
N HIS A 405 -9.62 6.75 -5.93
CA HIS A 405 -9.41 8.15 -5.56
C HIS A 405 -9.32 9.04 -6.78
N GLU A 406 -10.28 9.96 -6.92
CA GLU A 406 -10.19 11.02 -7.92
C GLU A 406 -9.01 11.96 -7.61
N ILE A 407 -8.27 12.31 -8.65
CA ILE A 407 -7.13 13.22 -8.57
C ILE A 407 -7.23 14.33 -9.62
N GLU A 408 -6.61 15.46 -9.33
CA GLU A 408 -6.27 16.50 -10.29
C GLU A 408 -4.80 16.35 -10.66
N VAL A 409 -4.50 16.10 -11.94
CA VAL A 409 -3.13 15.95 -12.46
C VAL A 409 -2.62 17.29 -13.01
N SER A 410 -1.40 17.69 -12.65
CA SER A 410 -0.80 18.92 -13.18
C SER A 410 0.73 18.92 -13.14
N SER A 411 1.33 20.00 -13.66
CA SER A 411 2.77 20.22 -13.65
C SER A 411 3.32 20.37 -12.22
N LEU A 412 4.62 20.12 -12.03
CA LEU A 412 5.25 20.29 -10.73
C LEU A 412 5.21 21.74 -10.21
N THR A 413 5.18 22.73 -11.12
CA THR A 413 4.94 24.14 -10.75
C THR A 413 3.59 24.30 -10.08
N LYS A 414 2.53 23.71 -10.65
CA LYS A 414 1.19 23.77 -10.06
C LYS A 414 1.09 22.99 -8.75
N VAL A 415 1.81 21.88 -8.64
CA VAL A 415 1.94 21.10 -7.39
C VAL A 415 2.53 21.98 -6.29
N LYS A 416 3.58 22.74 -6.59
CA LYS A 416 4.16 23.72 -5.66
C LYS A 416 3.11 24.75 -5.22
N ASP A 417 2.33 25.32 -6.14
CA ASP A 417 1.26 26.26 -5.79
C ASP A 417 0.16 25.63 -4.90
N TRP A 418 -0.15 24.35 -5.10
CA TRP A 418 -1.10 23.64 -4.22
C TRP A 418 -0.53 23.46 -2.82
N LEU A 419 0.75 23.09 -2.70
CA LEU A 419 1.41 22.92 -1.41
C LEU A 419 1.50 24.24 -0.65
N ASN A 420 1.87 25.32 -1.33
CA ASN A 420 2.00 26.63 -0.71
C ASN A 420 0.67 27.14 -0.16
N ARG A 421 -0.42 26.97 -0.93
CA ARG A 421 -1.78 27.26 -0.45
C ARG A 421 -2.17 26.36 0.71
N TRP A 422 -1.88 25.06 0.62
CA TRP A 422 -2.19 24.14 1.71
C TRP A 422 -1.48 24.48 3.01
N MET A 423 -0.21 24.89 2.95
CA MET A 423 0.54 25.38 4.13
C MET A 423 -0.07 26.67 4.70
N MET A 424 -0.49 27.61 3.85
CA MET A 424 -1.20 28.82 4.29
C MET A 424 -2.51 28.47 5.00
N ASP A 425 -3.33 27.59 4.41
CA ASP A 425 -4.62 27.15 4.97
C ASP A 425 -4.45 26.42 6.31
N MET A 426 -3.36 25.67 6.47
CA MET A 426 -3.05 24.93 7.70
C MET A 426 -2.55 25.84 8.83
N GLY A 427 -2.02 27.03 8.51
CA GLY A 427 -1.61 28.03 9.50
C GLY A 427 -2.74 28.56 10.38
N GLU A 428 -4.00 28.32 10.00
CA GLU A 428 -5.20 28.70 10.77
C GLU A 428 -5.84 27.55 11.57
N VAL A 429 -5.44 26.28 11.37
CA VAL A 429 -6.13 25.11 11.94
C VAL A 429 -5.22 24.27 12.83
N VAL A 430 -5.31 24.55 14.13
CA VAL A 430 -5.02 23.72 15.33
C VAL A 430 -3.64 23.06 15.39
N SER A 431 -2.77 23.68 16.20
CA SER A 431 -1.55 23.09 16.72
C SER A 431 -1.84 22.03 17.79
N TYR A 432 -1.48 20.78 17.51
CA TYR A 432 -1.00 19.86 18.55
C TYR A 432 0.46 19.58 18.24
N SER A 433 1.30 20.53 18.62
CA SER A 433 2.74 20.46 18.55
C SER A 433 3.28 19.74 19.77
N ASP A 434 3.46 18.43 19.67
CA ASP A 434 4.49 17.68 20.39
C ASP A 434 5.01 16.55 19.49
N TRP A 435 5.44 16.99 18.32
CA TRP A 435 6.07 16.18 17.29
C TRP A 435 7.58 16.34 17.39
N PRO A 436 8.26 15.69 18.35
CA PRO A 436 9.40 14.85 17.96
C PRO A 436 9.83 13.90 19.10
N PHE A 437 11.03 13.33 19.02
CA PHE A 437 11.73 12.86 20.21
C PHE A 437 12.17 14.06 21.07
N GLY A 438 11.25 14.64 21.82
CA GLY A 438 11.50 15.70 22.77
C GLY A 438 12.19 15.19 24.03
N SER A 439 13.50 15.44 24.14
CA SER A 439 14.10 15.84 25.41
C SER A 439 14.77 17.20 25.20
N LYS A 440 14.08 18.28 25.56
CA LYS A 440 14.73 19.54 25.88
C LYS A 440 14.16 20.04 27.20
N LYS A 441 15.08 20.19 28.16
CA LYS A 441 14.88 20.81 29.47
C LYS A 441 14.08 22.10 29.32
N ILE A 442 13.04 22.22 30.12
CA ILE A 442 12.41 23.49 30.46
C ILE A 442 13.48 24.30 31.20
N PHE A 443 14.01 25.36 30.59
CA PHE A 443 14.58 26.47 31.35
C PHE A 443 13.50 27.53 31.50
N LYS A 444 13.46 28.09 32.71
CA LYS A 444 12.41 28.93 33.30
C LYS A 444 11.79 29.97 32.38
#